data_AF-A0A2I2KKE8-F1
#
_entry.id   AF-A0A2I2KKE8-F1
#
_cell.length_a   1.000
_cell.length_b   1.000
_cell.length_c   1.000
_cell.angle_alpha   90.00
_cell.angle_beta   90.00
_cell.angle_gamma   90.00
#
_symmetry.space_group_name_H-M   'P 1'
#
loop_
_entity.id
_entity.type
_entity.pdbx_description
1 polymer ?
#
loop_
_entity_poly.entity_id
_entity_poly.type
_entity_poly.pdbx_seq_one_letter_code
_entity_poly.pdbx_strand_id
1 'polypeptide(L)'
;MRWLTADWPADLPDGARHGWTPAHRRRLASAVAPVAAQVRAALTVPGGRTLVLGTEELMYTPMRIADALARRGPGEVRYQSTTRSPVHPVDVDGYAIRTALTFPAPDDPGRDSHLYNVRPDSYDDIVVVVDEGVDAAAPAPVADPSGLVARLRPCAPVTVLTLPAHRPAPRPATTRPEPSR
;
A
#
# COMPACT_ATOMS: atom_id res chain seq x y z
N MET A 1 -12.88 -0.45 -11.52
CA MET A 1 -11.91 0.29 -10.69
C MET A 1 -12.68 1.05 -9.65
N ARG A 2 -12.29 0.94 -8.38
CA ARG A 2 -12.98 1.55 -7.23
C ARG A 2 -11.96 2.31 -6.39
N TRP A 3 -12.39 3.41 -5.78
CA TRP A 3 -11.58 4.21 -4.85
C TRP A 3 -12.20 4.20 -3.47
N LEU A 4 -11.37 4.01 -2.45
CA LEU A 4 -11.77 4.02 -1.05
C LEU A 4 -10.81 4.93 -0.28
N THR A 5 -11.35 5.79 0.57
CA THR A 5 -10.57 6.44 1.63
C THR A 5 -10.72 5.59 2.89
N ALA A 6 -9.61 5.21 3.51
CA ALA A 6 -9.65 4.41 4.73
C ALA A 6 -10.29 5.19 5.88
N ASP A 7 -11.19 4.53 6.61
CA ASP A 7 -11.66 5.01 7.92
C ASP A 7 -10.51 4.92 8.93
N TRP A 8 -9.73 6.01 9.02
CA TRP A 8 -8.43 6.04 9.67
C TRP A 8 -8.34 7.13 10.73
N PRO A 9 -7.85 6.84 11.95
CA PRO A 9 -7.68 7.86 12.98
C PRO A 9 -6.65 8.92 12.59
N ALA A 10 -7.01 10.21 12.68
CA ALA A 10 -6.16 11.33 12.26
C ALA A 10 -4.78 11.38 12.95
N ASP A 11 -4.69 10.89 14.20
CA ASP A 11 -3.48 10.87 15.02
C ASP A 11 -2.79 9.48 15.02
N LEU A 12 -3.16 8.57 14.13
CA LEU A 12 -2.44 7.31 13.91
C LEU A 12 -1.54 7.44 12.67
N PRO A 13 -0.22 7.25 12.79
CA PRO A 13 0.64 7.22 11.62
C PRO A 13 0.26 6.12 10.62
N ASP A 14 0.24 6.47 9.34
CA ASP A 14 0.08 5.55 8.21
C ASP A 14 1.31 4.64 8.03
N GLY A 15 2.48 5.10 8.48
CA GLY A 15 3.73 4.36 8.46
C GLY A 15 4.75 4.88 9.48
N ALA A 16 5.99 4.39 9.39
CA ALA A 16 7.06 4.71 10.32
C ALA A 16 7.86 5.99 9.97
N ARG A 17 7.49 6.71 8.89
CA ARG A 17 8.20 7.91 8.38
C ARG A 17 8.46 8.97 9.46
N HIS A 18 7.53 9.11 10.41
CA HIS A 18 7.59 10.07 11.51
C HIS A 18 7.77 9.42 12.89
N GLY A 19 8.21 8.16 12.93
CA GLY A 19 8.40 7.38 14.14
C GLY A 19 7.26 6.40 14.42
N TRP A 20 7.61 5.22 14.94
CA TRP A 20 6.67 4.14 15.23
C TRP A 20 6.82 3.65 16.66
N THR A 21 5.77 3.80 17.47
CA THR A 21 5.80 3.41 18.89
C THR A 21 5.01 2.12 19.12
N PRO A 22 5.23 1.41 20.25
CA PRO A 22 4.36 0.32 20.68
C PRO A 22 2.88 0.74 20.84
N ALA A 23 2.62 2.01 21.19
CA ALA A 23 1.27 2.55 21.25
C ALA A 23 0.64 2.64 19.85
N HIS A 24 1.38 3.12 18.84
CA HIS A 24 0.92 3.12 17.44
C HIS A 24 0.58 1.71 16.97
N ARG A 25 1.43 0.70 17.27
CA ARG A 25 1.14 -0.70 16.93
C ARG A 25 -0.17 -1.21 17.54
N ARG A 26 -0.45 -0.89 18.81
CA ARG A 26 -1.71 -1.30 19.46
C ARG A 26 -2.91 -0.62 18.82
N ARG A 27 -2.83 0.69 18.58
CA ARG A 27 -3.89 1.48 17.94
C ARG A 27 -4.15 1.01 16.50
N LEU A 28 -3.10 0.68 15.76
CA LEU A 28 -3.20 0.10 14.42
C LEU A 28 -4.04 -1.18 14.42
N ALA A 29 -3.87 -2.07 15.40
CA ALA A 29 -4.64 -3.31 15.46
C ALA A 29 -6.17 -3.07 15.53
N SER A 30 -6.59 -1.98 16.19
CA SER A 30 -8.00 -1.56 16.21
C SER A 30 -8.43 -0.88 14.92
N ALA A 31 -7.56 -0.04 14.32
CA ALA A 31 -7.87 0.71 13.09
C ALA A 31 -7.96 -0.16 11.83
N VAL A 32 -7.16 -1.23 11.72
CA VAL A 32 -7.19 -2.09 10.51
C VAL A 32 -8.47 -2.90 10.38
N ALA A 33 -9.21 -3.11 11.46
CA ALA A 33 -10.44 -3.88 11.44
C ALA A 33 -11.54 -3.20 10.58
N PRO A 34 -12.02 -1.98 10.88
CA PRO A 34 -13.02 -1.31 10.05
C PRO A 34 -12.55 -1.16 8.60
N VAL A 35 -11.27 -0.82 8.38
CA VAL A 35 -10.68 -0.72 7.03
C VAL A 35 -10.75 -2.04 6.26
N ALA A 36 -10.42 -3.17 6.89
CA ALA A 36 -10.52 -4.47 6.23
C ALA A 36 -11.98 -4.87 5.94
N ALA A 37 -12.95 -4.43 6.75
CA ALA A 37 -14.36 -4.64 6.45
C ALA A 37 -14.81 -3.79 5.24
N GLN A 38 -14.37 -2.54 5.18
CA GLN A 38 -14.60 -1.65 4.05
C GLN A 38 -14.02 -2.22 2.75
N VAL A 39 -12.77 -2.70 2.78
CA VAL A 39 -12.13 -3.36 1.63
C VAL A 39 -12.92 -4.59 1.22
N ARG A 40 -13.29 -5.48 2.16
CA ARG A 40 -14.05 -6.70 1.85
C ARG A 40 -15.39 -6.42 1.16
N ALA A 41 -16.08 -5.36 1.56
CA ALA A 41 -17.34 -4.94 0.94
C ALA A 41 -17.16 -4.40 -0.49
N ALA A 42 -15.95 -4.01 -0.87
CA ALA A 42 -15.62 -3.51 -2.20
C ALA A 42 -15.06 -4.58 -3.15
N LEU A 43 -14.67 -5.76 -2.64
CA LEU A 43 -14.17 -6.87 -3.45
C LEU A 43 -15.25 -7.39 -4.40
N THR A 44 -14.84 -7.75 -5.61
CA THR A 44 -15.70 -8.37 -6.62
C THR A 44 -16.03 -9.81 -6.22
N VAL A 45 -15.05 -10.53 -5.69
CA VAL A 45 -15.17 -11.91 -5.22
C VAL A 45 -14.65 -12.01 -3.78
N PRO A 46 -15.45 -11.65 -2.76
CA PRO A 46 -15.01 -11.63 -1.36
C PRO A 46 -14.53 -12.97 -0.78
N GLY A 47 -14.72 -14.08 -1.49
CA GLY A 47 -14.22 -15.42 -1.16
C GLY A 47 -13.16 -15.95 -2.12
N GLY A 48 -12.64 -15.11 -3.02
CA GLY A 48 -11.66 -15.46 -4.04
C GLY A 48 -10.21 -15.26 -3.60
N ARG A 49 -9.30 -15.18 -4.58
CA ARG A 49 -7.88 -14.84 -4.40
C ARG A 49 -7.71 -13.32 -4.48
N THR A 50 -7.38 -12.69 -3.36
CA THR A 50 -7.13 -11.24 -3.29
C THR A 50 -5.65 -10.95 -3.09
N LEU A 51 -5.08 -10.05 -3.90
CA LEU A 51 -3.77 -9.48 -3.66
C LEU A 51 -3.90 -8.11 -3.01
N VAL A 52 -3.27 -7.91 -1.86
CA VAL A 52 -3.09 -6.60 -1.25
C VAL A 52 -1.68 -6.10 -1.53
N LEU A 53 -1.58 -4.92 -2.14
CA LEU A 53 -0.33 -4.29 -2.56
C LEU A 53 -0.03 -3.06 -1.71
N GLY A 54 1.13 -3.06 -1.05
CA GLY A 54 1.74 -1.83 -0.54
C GLY A 54 2.65 -1.19 -1.59
N THR A 55 2.97 0.09 -1.42
CA THR A 55 3.87 0.83 -2.32
C THR A 55 5.18 1.14 -1.63
N GLU A 56 6.26 0.49 -2.06
CA GLU A 56 7.63 0.71 -1.61
C GLU A 56 7.80 0.81 -0.08
N GLU A 57 7.91 2.02 0.47
CA GLU A 57 8.11 2.25 1.91
C GLU A 57 6.83 2.02 2.74
N LEU A 58 5.64 2.09 2.11
CA LEU A 58 4.35 1.81 2.73
C LEU A 58 4.07 0.31 2.74
N MET A 59 4.78 -0.43 3.60
CA MET A 59 4.66 -1.89 3.67
C MET A 59 3.83 -2.38 4.85
N TYR A 60 4.14 -1.87 6.05
CA TYR A 60 3.65 -2.46 7.29
C TYR A 60 2.12 -2.36 7.41
N THR A 61 1.56 -1.18 7.22
CA THR A 61 0.11 -0.97 7.32
C THR A 61 -0.69 -1.80 6.29
N PRO A 62 -0.34 -1.81 4.99
CA PRO A 62 -0.99 -2.68 4.01
C PRO A 62 -0.91 -4.18 4.38
N MET A 63 0.23 -4.65 4.89
CA MET A 63 0.36 -6.02 5.38
C MET A 63 -0.59 -6.30 6.55
N ARG A 64 -0.75 -5.35 7.49
CA ARG A 64 -1.69 -5.49 8.61
C ARG A 64 -3.16 -5.47 8.15
N ILE A 65 -3.48 -4.72 7.10
CA ILE A 65 -4.81 -4.73 6.46
C ILE A 65 -5.06 -6.06 5.78
N ALA A 66 -4.11 -6.59 5.01
CA ALA A 66 -4.20 -7.90 4.36
C ALA A 66 -4.45 -9.02 5.38
N ASP A 67 -3.69 -9.01 6.47
CA ASP A 67 -3.84 -9.96 7.58
C ASP A 67 -5.21 -9.84 8.29
N ALA A 68 -5.73 -8.62 8.44
CA ALA A 68 -7.08 -8.38 8.98
C ALA A 68 -8.20 -8.76 8.00
N LEU A 69 -7.95 -8.69 6.68
CA LEU A 69 -8.86 -9.12 5.62
C LEU A 69 -8.92 -10.65 5.56
N ALA A 70 -7.77 -11.33 5.63
CA ALA A 70 -7.67 -12.79 5.62
C ALA A 70 -8.47 -13.45 6.77
N ARG A 71 -8.50 -12.82 7.94
CA ARG A 71 -9.26 -13.33 9.10
C ARG A 71 -10.77 -13.08 9.04
N ARG A 72 -11.28 -12.31 8.08
CA ARG A 72 -12.69 -11.87 8.04
C ARG A 72 -13.64 -12.83 7.34
N GLY A 73 -13.13 -13.84 6.65
CA GLY A 73 -13.98 -14.74 5.89
C GLY A 73 -13.19 -15.73 5.05
N PRO A 74 -13.89 -16.52 4.23
CA PRO A 74 -13.24 -17.38 3.26
C PRO A 74 -12.49 -16.56 2.20
N GLY A 75 -11.59 -17.22 1.48
CA GLY A 75 -10.77 -16.61 0.45
C GLY A 75 -9.28 -16.66 0.79
N GLU A 76 -8.46 -16.48 -0.24
CA GLU A 76 -7.01 -16.46 -0.12
C GLU A 76 -6.54 -15.02 -0.24
N VAL A 77 -5.91 -14.49 0.82
CA VAL A 77 -5.33 -13.14 0.78
C VAL A 77 -3.81 -13.25 0.75
N ARG A 78 -3.21 -12.69 -0.30
CA ARG A 78 -1.76 -12.54 -0.43
C ARG A 78 -1.38 -11.08 -0.24
N TYR A 79 -0.19 -10.86 0.29
CA TYR A 79 0.40 -9.53 0.43
C TYR A 79 1.71 -9.46 -0.36
N GLN A 80 1.92 -8.35 -1.06
CA GLN A 80 3.17 -7.99 -1.71
C GLN A 80 3.36 -6.47 -1.63
N SER A 81 4.58 -6.00 -1.85
CA SER A 81 4.84 -4.58 -2.10
C SER A 81 5.56 -4.40 -3.43
N THR A 82 5.43 -3.21 -4.00
CA THR A 82 6.31 -2.79 -5.09
C THR A 82 7.75 -2.61 -4.58
N THR A 83 8.73 -2.64 -5.48
CA THR A 83 10.15 -2.48 -5.13
C THR A 83 10.91 -1.68 -6.17
N ARG A 84 11.90 -0.91 -5.70
CA ARG A 84 12.89 -0.18 -6.52
C ARG A 84 14.04 -1.06 -7.03
N SER A 85 14.18 -2.25 -6.46
CA SER A 85 15.30 -3.14 -6.74
C SER A 85 14.87 -4.20 -7.75
N PRO A 86 15.29 -4.09 -9.03
CA PRO A 86 14.91 -5.06 -10.05
C PRO A 86 15.53 -6.43 -9.77
N VAL A 87 14.70 -7.46 -9.80
CA VAL A 87 15.10 -8.85 -10.00
C VAL A 87 14.81 -9.21 -11.45
N HIS A 88 15.78 -9.85 -12.12
CA HIS A 88 15.59 -10.31 -13.49
C HIS A 88 14.60 -11.49 -13.54
N PRO A 89 13.44 -11.36 -14.22
CA PRO A 89 12.47 -12.43 -14.28
C PRO A 89 12.92 -13.51 -15.28
N VAL A 90 12.86 -14.77 -14.86
CA VAL A 90 13.16 -15.92 -15.72
C VAL A 90 12.03 -16.94 -15.58
N ASP A 91 11.31 -17.19 -16.68
CA ASP A 91 10.17 -18.12 -16.69
C ASP A 91 10.62 -19.58 -16.85
N VAL A 92 11.38 -20.07 -15.86
CA VAL A 92 11.89 -21.44 -15.80
C VAL A 92 11.40 -22.08 -14.50
N ASP A 93 11.11 -23.38 -14.55
CA ASP A 93 10.68 -24.11 -13.36
C ASP A 93 11.74 -24.10 -12.26
N GLY A 94 11.31 -23.95 -11.01
CA GLY A 94 12.21 -23.77 -9.86
C GLY A 94 12.76 -22.35 -9.66
N TYR A 95 12.59 -21.40 -10.60
CA TYR A 95 12.94 -20.00 -10.38
C TYR A 95 11.78 -19.22 -9.74
N ALA A 96 12.09 -18.44 -8.70
CA ALA A 96 11.07 -17.80 -7.86
C ALA A 96 10.36 -16.62 -8.53
N ILE A 97 11.05 -15.86 -9.39
CA ILE A 97 10.53 -14.64 -10.03
C ILE A 97 10.38 -14.88 -11.53
N ARG A 98 9.18 -15.23 -11.98
CA ARG A 98 8.92 -15.68 -13.36
C ARG A 98 8.37 -14.58 -14.25
N THR A 99 7.70 -13.58 -13.66
CA THR A 99 7.24 -12.38 -14.39
C THR A 99 7.50 -11.11 -13.60
N ALA A 100 7.63 -9.99 -14.32
CA ALA A 100 7.71 -8.65 -13.75
C ALA A 100 6.76 -7.70 -14.47
N LEU A 101 6.03 -6.90 -13.71
CA LEU A 101 5.41 -5.66 -14.14
C LEU A 101 6.33 -4.52 -13.73
N THR A 102 6.72 -3.68 -14.68
CA THR A 102 7.45 -2.44 -14.45
C THR A 102 6.53 -1.27 -14.78
N PHE A 103 6.58 -0.25 -13.93
CA PHE A 103 5.82 1.00 -14.04
C PHE A 103 6.58 2.13 -13.34
N PRO A 104 6.34 3.40 -13.70
CA PRO A 104 6.91 4.53 -12.96
C PRO A 104 6.47 4.49 -11.50
N ALA A 105 7.38 4.80 -10.57
CA ALA A 105 7.09 4.75 -9.14
C ALA A 105 5.98 5.75 -8.78
N PRO A 106 5.00 5.36 -7.94
CA PRO A 106 3.92 6.26 -7.53
C PRO A 106 4.42 7.56 -6.86
N ASP A 107 5.49 7.50 -6.08
CA ASP A 107 6.09 8.62 -5.35
C ASP A 107 7.16 9.39 -6.14
N ASP A 108 7.69 8.81 -7.21
CA ASP A 108 8.74 9.38 -8.06
C ASP A 108 8.62 8.84 -9.49
N PRO A 109 7.79 9.47 -10.35
CA PRO A 109 7.55 8.98 -11.70
C PRO A 109 8.78 8.94 -12.61
N GLY A 110 9.92 9.52 -12.20
CA GLY A 110 11.19 9.41 -12.92
C GLY A 110 11.94 8.09 -12.67
N ARG A 111 11.49 7.29 -11.70
CA ARG A 111 12.10 6.03 -11.27
C ARG A 111 11.19 4.85 -11.59
N ASP A 112 11.78 3.72 -11.98
CA ASP A 112 11.04 2.48 -12.13
C ASP A 112 10.72 1.81 -10.79
N SER A 113 9.52 1.25 -10.71
CA SER A 113 9.08 0.36 -9.64
C SER A 113 8.59 -0.96 -10.24
N HIS A 114 8.79 -2.04 -9.49
CA HIS A 114 8.57 -3.39 -9.99
C HIS A 114 7.60 -4.18 -9.10
N LEU A 115 6.81 -5.04 -9.73
CA LEU A 115 5.95 -6.04 -9.08
C LEU A 115 6.11 -7.38 -9.77
N TYR A 116 6.17 -8.47 -9.00
CA TYR A 116 6.54 -9.78 -9.54
C TYR A 116 5.41 -10.80 -9.46
N ASN A 117 5.38 -11.73 -10.43
CA ASN A 117 4.47 -12.89 -10.47
C ASN A 117 2.98 -12.54 -10.47
N VAL A 118 2.63 -11.30 -10.83
CA VAL A 118 1.25 -10.89 -11.06
C VAL A 118 0.97 -11.01 -12.56
N ARG A 119 0.06 -11.92 -12.91
CA ARG A 119 -0.38 -12.21 -14.29
C ARG A 119 -1.90 -12.15 -14.35
N PRO A 120 -2.49 -12.07 -15.56
CA PRO A 120 -3.91 -12.37 -15.77
C PRO A 120 -4.33 -13.64 -15.02
N ASP A 121 -5.51 -13.59 -14.41
CA ASP A 121 -6.18 -14.69 -13.69
C ASP A 121 -5.46 -15.20 -12.42
N SER A 122 -4.35 -14.56 -12.02
CA SER A 122 -3.63 -14.91 -10.78
C SER A 122 -4.47 -14.58 -9.53
N TYR A 123 -5.27 -13.52 -9.62
CA TYR A 123 -6.11 -13.02 -8.53
C TYR A 123 -7.50 -12.63 -9.07
N ASP A 124 -8.51 -12.76 -8.24
CA ASP A 124 -9.88 -12.31 -8.53
C ASP A 124 -10.07 -10.82 -8.21
N ASP A 125 -9.26 -10.28 -7.29
CA ASP A 125 -9.24 -8.86 -6.92
C ASP A 125 -7.82 -8.40 -6.54
N ILE A 126 -7.47 -7.16 -6.87
CA ILE A 126 -6.25 -6.48 -6.42
C ILE A 126 -6.63 -5.23 -5.63
N VAL A 127 -6.06 -5.08 -4.44
CA VAL A 127 -6.22 -3.90 -3.57
C VAL A 127 -4.88 -3.19 -3.49
N VAL A 128 -4.75 -2.01 -4.08
CA VAL A 128 -3.55 -1.16 -3.99
C VAL A 128 -3.73 -0.19 -2.84
N VAL A 129 -2.79 -0.17 -1.90
CA VAL A 129 -2.81 0.75 -0.77
C VAL A 129 -1.76 1.82 -0.96
N VAL A 130 -2.20 3.08 -0.99
CA VAL A 130 -1.36 4.28 -1.15
C VAL A 130 -1.58 5.22 0.04
N ASP A 131 -0.65 6.13 0.29
CA ASP A 131 -0.87 7.26 1.19
C ASP A 131 -1.27 8.53 0.41
N GLU A 132 -1.90 9.48 1.08
CA GLU A 132 -2.35 10.77 0.52
C GLU A 132 -1.19 11.62 -0.07
N GLY A 133 0.07 11.29 0.23
CA GLY A 133 1.25 11.97 -0.29
C GLY A 133 1.65 11.55 -1.72
N VAL A 134 1.24 10.37 -2.15
CA VAL A 134 1.41 9.91 -3.55
C VAL A 134 0.64 10.79 -4.53
N ASP A 135 -0.43 11.46 -4.08
CA ASP A 135 -1.19 12.42 -4.88
C ASP A 135 -0.58 13.84 -4.89
N ALA A 136 0.35 14.17 -3.99
CA ALA A 136 0.75 15.57 -3.74
C ALA A 136 1.55 16.24 -4.86
N ALA A 137 2.08 15.48 -5.82
CA ALA A 137 2.70 16.02 -7.04
C ALA A 137 1.70 16.35 -8.15
N ALA A 138 0.41 16.04 -7.97
CA ALA A 138 -0.64 16.27 -8.95
C ALA A 138 -1.78 17.12 -8.36
N PRO A 139 -2.36 18.05 -9.15
CA PRO A 139 -3.35 19.02 -8.66
C PRO A 139 -4.77 18.46 -8.37
N ALA A 140 -4.95 17.13 -8.29
CA ALA A 140 -6.21 16.43 -8.01
C ALA A 140 -5.89 14.99 -7.55
N PRO A 141 -6.81 14.24 -6.88
CA PRO A 141 -6.60 12.81 -6.64
C PRO A 141 -6.28 12.15 -7.98
N VAL A 142 -5.07 11.58 -8.09
CA VAL A 142 -4.57 11.10 -9.38
C VAL A 142 -5.43 9.92 -9.78
N ALA A 143 -6.12 10.02 -10.92
CA ALA A 143 -6.99 8.96 -11.41
C ALA A 143 -6.26 7.63 -11.68
N ASP A 144 -4.91 7.64 -11.69
CA ASP A 144 -4.06 6.47 -11.86
C ASP A 144 -2.64 6.75 -11.31
N PRO A 145 -2.30 6.38 -10.06
CA PRO A 145 -1.00 6.65 -9.44
C PRO A 145 0.13 6.14 -10.33
N SER A 146 0.82 7.04 -11.04
CA SER A 146 1.91 6.76 -11.98
C SER A 146 1.62 5.69 -13.05
N GLY A 147 0.35 5.45 -13.41
CA GLY A 147 -0.02 4.39 -14.36
C GLY A 147 -0.08 2.98 -13.77
N LEU A 148 0.11 2.82 -12.46
CA LEU A 148 0.08 1.55 -11.75
C LEU A 148 -1.26 0.83 -11.94
N VAL A 149 -2.37 1.55 -11.82
CA VAL A 149 -3.70 0.96 -11.94
C VAL A 149 -3.95 0.51 -13.38
N ALA A 150 -3.57 1.31 -14.39
CA ALA A 150 -3.62 0.87 -15.78
C ALA A 150 -2.81 -0.42 -16.01
N ARG A 151 -1.66 -0.58 -15.35
CA ARG A 151 -0.82 -1.78 -15.50
C ARG A 151 -1.41 -3.03 -14.81
N LEU A 152 -2.16 -2.85 -13.73
CA LEU A 152 -2.76 -3.94 -12.96
C LEU A 152 -4.13 -4.38 -13.48
N ARG A 153 -4.91 -3.50 -14.12
CA ARG A 153 -6.27 -3.80 -14.62
C ARG A 153 -6.37 -5.00 -15.57
N PRO A 154 -5.38 -5.29 -16.44
CA PRO A 154 -5.37 -6.52 -17.23
C PRO A 154 -5.21 -7.80 -16.39
N CYS A 155 -4.76 -7.69 -15.14
CA CYS A 155 -4.53 -8.83 -14.26
C CYS A 155 -5.77 -9.20 -13.43
N ALA A 156 -6.47 -8.20 -12.88
CA ALA A 156 -7.70 -8.35 -12.10
C ALA A 156 -8.41 -6.98 -11.90
N PRO A 157 -9.68 -6.96 -11.46
CA PRO A 157 -10.31 -5.76 -10.91
C PRO A 157 -9.46 -5.11 -9.81
N VAL A 158 -9.25 -3.80 -9.91
CA VAL A 158 -8.42 -3.02 -8.97
C VAL A 158 -9.29 -2.11 -8.09
N THR A 159 -9.05 -2.18 -6.79
CA THR A 159 -9.51 -1.21 -5.78
C THR A 159 -8.31 -0.46 -5.23
N VAL A 160 -8.35 0.88 -5.23
CA VAL A 160 -7.33 1.71 -4.59
C VAL A 160 -7.84 2.16 -3.23
N LEU A 161 -7.07 1.89 -2.19
CA LEU A 161 -7.32 2.29 -0.80
C LEU A 161 -6.31 3.37 -0.41
N THR A 162 -6.77 4.59 -0.19
CA THR A 162 -5.93 5.72 0.25
C THR A 162 -5.94 5.81 1.77
N LEU A 163 -4.76 5.78 2.37
CA LEU A 163 -4.51 6.08 3.78
C LEU A 163 -4.24 7.58 3.95
N PRO A 164 -4.86 8.28 4.91
CA PRO A 164 -4.49 9.64 5.24
C PRO A 164 -3.02 9.72 5.66
N ALA A 165 -2.26 10.66 5.09
CA ALA A 165 -0.85 10.82 5.42
C ALA A 165 -0.70 11.54 6.77
N HIS A 166 0.00 10.94 7.72
CA HIS A 166 0.22 11.53 9.03
C HIS A 166 1.22 12.69 8.95
N ARG A 167 0.74 13.89 9.28
CA ARG A 167 1.57 15.10 9.36
C ARG A 167 1.80 15.43 10.83
N PRO A 168 2.99 15.16 11.40
CA PRO A 168 3.27 15.53 12.78
C PRO A 168 3.22 17.05 12.94
N ALA A 169 2.71 17.53 14.08
CA ALA A 169 2.79 18.94 14.42
C ALA A 169 4.26 19.40 14.45
N PRO A 170 4.56 20.67 14.08
CA PRO A 170 5.92 21.20 14.15
C PRO A 170 6.47 21.00 15.56
N ARG A 171 7.61 20.32 15.67
CA ARG A 171 8.29 20.18 16.97
C ARG A 171 8.78 21.58 17.39
N PRO A 172 8.55 22.02 18.64
CA PRO A 172 9.10 23.28 19.13
C PRO A 172 10.62 23.27 18.96
N ALA A 173 11.18 24.39 18.50
CA ALA A 173 12.62 24.52 18.31
C ALA A 173 13.33 24.25 19.64
N THR A 174 14.21 23.25 19.67
CA THR A 174 15.12 23.05 20.79
C THR A 174 16.12 24.20 20.77
N THR A 175 15.96 25.17 21.69
CA THR A 175 16.99 26.17 21.97
C THR A 175 18.22 25.44 22.46
N ARG A 176 19.25 25.37 21.62
CA ARG A 176 20.56 24.85 22.05
C ARG A 176 21.13 25.86 23.06
N PRO A 177 21.50 25.45 24.29
CA PRO A 177 22.15 26.37 25.22
C PRO A 177 23.42 26.92 24.56
N GLU A 178 23.63 28.23 24.67
CA GLU A 178 24.84 28.88 24.16
C GLU A 178 26.08 28.23 24.80
N PRO A 179 27.16 28.01 24.04
CA PRO A 179 28.40 27.53 24.63
C PRO A 179 28.92 28.58 25.61
N SER A 180 29.17 28.14 26.85
CA SER A 180 29.85 28.95 27.87
C SER A 180 31.20 29.45 27.31
N ARG A 181 31.41 30.77 27.35
CA ARG A 181 32.68 31.41 26.98
C ARG A 181 33.78 31.11 28.00
#